data_AF-A0A5A7ND92-F1
#
_entry.id   AF-A0A5A7ND92-F1
#
_cell.length_a   1.000
_cell.length_b   1.000
_cell.length_c   1.000
_cell.angle_alpha   90.00
_cell.angle_beta   90.00
_cell.angle_gamma   90.00
#
_symmetry.space_group_name_H-M   'P 1'
#
loop_
_entity.id
_entity.type
_entity.pdbx_description
1 polymer ?
#
loop_
_entity_poly.entity_id
_entity_poly.type
_entity_poly.pdbx_seq_one_letter_code
_entity_poly.pdbx_strand_id
1 'polypeptide(L)'
;MRCIGEDIRIDPFALELVVDQFPDVESRQRLIRRLADLYRGRCLGGSRGGWTVEAMRHRDALAALDLRTEGYSYRQIAVFLYGEKAVKDDWTSPDQTMKNRVIRSVKRGQRMMNGGYRTLLA
;
A
#
# COMPACT_ATOMS: atom_id res chain seq x y z
N MET A 1 -8.00 -2.94 -20.78
CA MET A 1 -8.48 -1.61 -20.34
C MET A 1 -7.38 -0.64 -20.66
N ARG A 2 -7.62 0.30 -21.57
CA ARG A 2 -6.70 1.38 -21.89
C ARG A 2 -7.26 2.67 -21.30
N CYS A 3 -6.39 3.44 -20.68
CA CYS A 3 -6.71 4.76 -20.15
C CYS A 3 -6.15 5.80 -21.13
N ILE A 4 -7.01 6.65 -21.66
CA ILE A 4 -6.63 7.74 -22.57
C ILE A 4 -7.12 9.04 -21.92
N GLY A 5 -6.28 10.06 -21.87
CA GLY A 5 -6.62 11.32 -21.22
C GLY A 5 -5.40 12.17 -20.89
N GLU A 6 -5.67 13.40 -20.45
CA GLU A 6 -4.64 14.34 -19.97
C GLU A 6 -4.09 13.91 -18.59
N ASP A 7 -2.99 14.55 -18.16
CA ASP A 7 -2.37 14.25 -16.87
C ASP A 7 -3.38 14.42 -15.73
N ILE A 8 -3.62 13.33 -14.99
CA ILE A 8 -4.62 13.25 -13.92
C ILE A 8 -4.36 14.21 -12.74
N ARG A 9 -3.19 14.86 -12.73
CA ARG A 9 -2.79 15.86 -11.73
C ARG A 9 -3.19 17.28 -12.13
N ILE A 10 -3.64 17.50 -13.35
CA ILE A 10 -4.02 18.81 -13.88
C ILE A 10 -5.55 18.88 -13.90
N ASP A 11 -6.13 19.82 -13.16
CA ASP A 11 -7.59 19.99 -13.07
C ASP A 11 -8.07 21.10 -14.02
N PRO A 12 -9.13 20.90 -14.83
CA PRO A 12 -9.89 19.66 -15.03
C PRO A 12 -9.19 18.68 -15.99
N PHE A 13 -9.28 17.37 -15.70
CA PHE A 13 -8.86 16.31 -16.62
C PHE A 13 -10.05 15.47 -17.08
N ALA A 14 -9.99 14.97 -18.32
CA ALA A 14 -10.91 13.98 -18.84
C ALA A 14 -10.23 12.61 -18.92
N LEU A 15 -10.96 11.57 -18.50
CA LEU A 15 -10.50 10.18 -18.54
C LEU A 15 -11.42 9.34 -19.43
N GLU A 16 -10.90 8.85 -20.54
CA GLU A 16 -11.58 7.88 -21.40
C GLU A 16 -11.06 6.48 -21.11
N LEU A 17 -11.99 5.57 -20.77
CA LEU A 17 -11.70 4.21 -20.39
C LEU A 17 -12.19 3.26 -21.47
N VAL A 18 -11.25 2.75 -22.27
CA VAL A 18 -11.54 1.80 -23.35
C VAL A 18 -11.39 0.37 -22.83
N VAL A 19 -12.44 -0.43 -22.95
CA VAL A 19 -12.47 -1.83 -22.51
C VAL A 19 -12.54 -2.73 -23.75
N ASP A 20 -11.39 -3.18 -24.24
CA ASP A 20 -11.26 -3.92 -25.50
C ASP A 20 -11.86 -5.34 -25.48
N GLN A 21 -12.03 -5.94 -24.29
CA GLN A 21 -12.60 -7.29 -24.11
C GLN A 21 -13.57 -7.31 -22.93
N PHE A 22 -14.67 -8.06 -23.06
CA PHE A 22 -15.78 -8.11 -22.11
C PHE A 22 -15.73 -9.15 -20.95
N PRO A 23 -14.61 -9.79 -20.53
CA PRO A 23 -14.62 -10.54 -19.27
C PRO A 23 -14.51 -9.58 -18.06
N ASP A 24 -15.16 -9.95 -16.94
CA ASP A 24 -15.02 -9.26 -15.65
C ASP A 24 -15.52 -7.79 -15.61
N VAL A 25 -16.57 -7.49 -16.38
CA VAL A 25 -17.19 -6.15 -16.48
C VAL A 25 -17.57 -5.59 -15.12
N GLU A 26 -18.11 -6.42 -14.22
CA GLU A 26 -18.52 -5.95 -12.91
C GLU A 26 -17.35 -5.46 -12.06
N SER A 27 -16.23 -6.18 -12.03
CA SER A 27 -15.04 -5.73 -11.29
C SER A 27 -14.48 -4.44 -11.88
N ARG A 28 -14.43 -4.34 -13.21
CA ARG A 28 -13.97 -3.11 -13.87
C ARG A 28 -14.91 -1.95 -13.59
N GLN A 29 -16.23 -2.13 -13.70
CA GLN A 29 -17.21 -1.10 -13.32
C GLN A 29 -17.08 -0.70 -11.85
N ARG A 30 -16.85 -1.64 -10.93
CA ARG A 30 -16.57 -1.33 -9.52
C ARG A 30 -15.34 -0.45 -9.36
N LEU A 31 -14.25 -0.74 -10.06
CA LEU A 31 -13.03 0.06 -10.04
C LEU A 31 -13.26 1.47 -10.58
N ILE A 32 -13.99 1.60 -11.69
CA ILE A 32 -14.32 2.90 -12.30
C ILE A 32 -15.18 3.74 -11.36
N ARG A 33 -16.21 3.14 -10.74
CA ARG A 33 -17.06 3.83 -9.75
C ARG A 33 -16.23 4.30 -8.55
N ARG A 34 -15.37 3.43 -8.02
CA ARG A 34 -14.45 3.80 -6.92
C ARG A 34 -13.54 4.96 -7.32
N LEU A 35 -12.91 4.91 -8.49
CA LEU A 35 -12.07 6.01 -8.98
C LEU A 35 -12.87 7.32 -9.02
N ALA A 36 -14.06 7.28 -9.61
CA ALA A 36 -14.92 8.45 -9.73
C ALA A 36 -15.46 8.94 -8.38
N ASP A 37 -15.59 8.08 -7.37
CA ASP A 37 -15.92 8.47 -6.00
C ASP A 37 -14.74 9.19 -5.33
N LEU A 38 -13.52 8.67 -5.48
CA LEU A 38 -12.30 9.28 -4.94
C LEU A 38 -12.11 10.72 -5.46
N TYR A 39 -12.26 10.91 -6.78
CA TYR A 39 -12.12 12.25 -7.39
C TYR A 39 -13.21 13.22 -6.99
N ARG A 40 -14.41 12.74 -6.65
CA ARG A 40 -15.51 13.59 -6.18
C ARG A 40 -15.44 13.84 -4.67
N GLY A 41 -14.33 13.47 -4.02
CA GLY A 41 -14.17 13.58 -2.57
C GLY A 41 -15.13 12.70 -1.78
N ARG A 42 -15.76 11.71 -2.42
CA ARG A 42 -16.65 10.77 -1.73
C ARG A 42 -15.79 9.73 -1.05
N CYS A 43 -16.15 9.39 0.19
CA CYS A 43 -15.58 8.24 0.86
C CYS A 43 -15.78 7.01 -0.02
N LEU A 44 -14.67 6.41 -0.46
CA LEU A 44 -14.65 5.07 -1.03
C LEU A 44 -15.29 4.16 0.00
N GLY A 45 -16.58 3.83 -0.18
CA GLY A 45 -17.40 3.14 0.81
C GLY A 45 -16.57 2.12 1.57
N GLY A 46 -16.41 2.38 2.86
CA GLY A 46 -15.41 1.73 3.70
C GLY A 46 -15.44 0.23 3.45
N SER A 47 -14.28 -0.34 3.19
CA SER A 47 -14.11 -1.78 3.13
C SER A 47 -14.71 -2.35 4.41
N ARG A 48 -15.94 -2.90 4.34
CA ARG A 48 -16.57 -3.62 5.45
C ARG A 48 -15.79 -4.88 5.82
N GLY A 49 -14.78 -5.26 5.03
CA GLY A 49 -13.72 -6.18 5.42
C GLY A 49 -12.46 -5.40 5.76
N GLY A 50 -11.90 -5.62 6.95
CA GLY A 50 -10.60 -5.06 7.34
C GLY A 50 -9.48 -5.36 6.34
N TRP A 51 -8.32 -4.75 6.55
CA TRP A 51 -7.15 -4.99 5.72
C TRP A 51 -6.81 -6.49 5.68
N THR A 52 -6.57 -7.04 4.49
CA THR A 52 -5.98 -8.38 4.39
C THR A 52 -4.59 -8.38 5.01
N VAL A 53 -4.10 -9.57 5.39
CA VAL A 53 -2.74 -9.71 5.94
C VAL A 53 -1.68 -9.22 4.94
N GLU A 54 -1.88 -9.49 3.66
CA GLU A 54 -1.04 -9.00 2.57
C GLU A 54 -1.06 -7.48 2.49
N ALA A 55 -2.24 -6.85 2.55
CA ALA A 55 -2.36 -5.40 2.48
C ALA A 55 -1.68 -4.73 3.69
N MET A 56 -1.83 -5.28 4.90
CA MET A 56 -1.09 -4.80 6.08
C MET A 56 0.43 -4.95 5.91
N ARG A 57 0.90 -6.07 5.35
CA ARG A 57 2.33 -6.28 5.06
C ARG A 57 2.87 -5.29 4.04
N HIS A 58 2.08 -4.90 3.04
CA HIS A 58 2.46 -3.88 2.06
C HIS A 58 2.52 -2.50 2.70
N ARG A 59 1.50 -2.13 3.49
CA ARG A 59 1.50 -0.90 4.28
C ARG A 59 2.75 -0.79 5.17
N ASP A 60 3.01 -1.83 5.97
CA ASP A 60 4.16 -1.85 6.88
C ASP A 60 5.49 -1.77 6.14
N ALA A 61 5.57 -2.35 4.93
CA ALA A 61 6.75 -2.27 4.10
C ALA A 61 7.00 -0.88 3.52
N LEU A 62 5.94 -0.16 3.13
CA LEU A 62 6.03 1.23 2.67
C LEU A 62 6.44 2.16 3.82
N ALA A 63 5.75 2.08 4.96
CA ALA A 63 6.11 2.89 6.14
C ALA A 63 7.55 2.61 6.63
N ALA A 64 7.96 1.34 6.66
CA ALA A 64 9.31 0.97 7.04
C ALA A 64 10.36 1.45 6.02
N LEU A 65 10.00 1.57 4.74
CA LEU A 65 10.88 2.10 3.70
C LEU A 65 11.12 3.59 3.92
N ASP A 66 10.05 4.38 4.06
CA ASP A 66 10.10 5.83 4.21
C ASP A 66 10.97 6.21 5.41
N LEU A 67 10.70 5.61 6.57
CA LEU A 67 11.50 5.82 7.78
C LEU A 67 12.95 5.35 7.61
N ARG A 68 13.19 4.26 6.87
CA ARG A 68 14.55 3.79 6.65
C ARG A 68 15.34 4.75 5.75
N THR A 69 14.68 5.36 4.76
CA THR A 69 15.29 6.39 3.91
C THR A 69 15.58 7.69 4.68
N GLU A 70 14.80 7.97 5.73
CA GLU A 70 15.08 9.06 6.68
C GLU A 70 16.17 8.71 7.73
N GLY A 71 16.74 7.50 7.67
CA GLY A 71 17.85 7.09 8.54
C GLY A 71 17.42 6.45 9.86
N TYR A 72 16.13 6.16 10.07
CA TYR A 72 15.64 5.55 11.30
C TYR A 72 16.24 4.16 11.52
N SER A 73 16.51 3.84 12.78
CA SER A 73 16.91 2.49 13.20
C SER A 73 15.73 1.53 13.14
N TYR A 74 15.99 0.22 13.03
CA TYR A 74 14.94 -0.79 13.04
C TYR A 74 14.07 -0.74 14.32
N ARG A 75 14.64 -0.33 15.46
CA ARG A 75 13.87 -0.20 16.70
C ARG A 75 12.90 0.98 16.63
N GLN A 76 13.32 2.12 16.10
CA GLN A 76 12.43 3.28 15.91
C GLN A 76 11.32 2.96 14.89
N ILE A 77 11.64 2.22 13.83
CA ILE A 77 10.62 1.71 12.89
C ILE A 77 9.64 0.76 13.60
N ALA A 78 10.13 -0.11 14.49
CA ALA A 78 9.26 -0.97 15.29
C ALA A 78 8.32 -0.17 16.19
N VAL A 79 8.81 0.92 16.80
CA VAL A 79 8.00 1.82 17.64
C VAL A 79 6.91 2.47 16.81
N PHE A 80 7.23 2.92 15.59
CA PHE A 80 6.24 3.48 14.68
C PHE A 80 5.15 2.45 14.30
N LEU A 81 5.55 1.20 14.00
CA LEU A 81 4.61 0.17 13.53
C LEU A 81 3.78 -0.48 14.65
N TYR A 82 4.34 -0.65 15.85
CA TYR A 82 3.74 -1.46 16.92
C TYR A 82 3.53 -0.69 18.23
N GLY A 83 4.06 0.53 18.34
CA GLY A 83 4.02 1.34 19.55
C GLY A 83 5.15 1.01 20.55
N GLU A 84 5.47 1.97 21.40
CA GLU A 84 6.57 1.85 22.37
C GLU A 84 6.40 0.70 23.35
N LYS A 85 5.17 0.49 23.86
CA LYS A 85 4.87 -0.57 24.83
C LYS A 85 5.23 -1.95 24.27
N ALA A 86 4.73 -2.29 23.09
CA ALA A 86 5.01 -3.57 22.45
C ALA A 86 6.51 -3.78 22.19
N VAL A 87 7.21 -2.72 21.74
CA VAL A 87 8.66 -2.79 21.51
C VAL A 87 9.43 -2.99 22.81
N LYS A 88 9.02 -2.33 23.91
CA LYS A 88 9.65 -2.53 25.21
C LYS A 88 9.53 -3.99 25.68
N ASP A 89 8.38 -4.61 25.43
CA ASP A 89 8.07 -5.96 25.90
C ASP A 89 8.74 -7.07 25.05
N ASP A 90 8.83 -6.91 23.72
CA ASP A 90 9.22 -8.01 22.80
C ASP A 90 10.52 -7.76 21.98
N TRP A 91 11.09 -6.55 21.98
CA TRP A 91 12.25 -6.26 21.11
C TRP A 91 13.48 -7.14 21.40
N THR A 92 13.67 -7.51 22.66
CA THR A 92 14.78 -8.34 23.13
C THR A 92 14.37 -9.81 23.35
N SER A 93 13.19 -10.22 22.84
CA SER A 93 12.75 -11.60 22.92
C SER A 93 13.79 -12.56 22.30
N PRO A 94 14.09 -13.72 22.92
CA PRO A 94 15.07 -14.67 22.40
C PRO A 94 14.84 -15.07 20.95
N ASP A 95 13.58 -15.15 20.52
CA ASP A 95 13.19 -15.55 19.17
C ASP A 95 13.38 -14.44 18.13
N GLN A 96 13.65 -13.20 18.59
CA GLN A 96 13.87 -12.02 17.76
C GLN A 96 12.72 -11.76 16.76
N THR A 97 11.50 -12.22 17.08
CA THR A 97 10.36 -12.25 16.15
C THR A 97 10.00 -10.87 15.63
N MET A 98 9.82 -9.88 16.51
CA MET A 98 9.52 -8.50 16.13
C MET A 98 10.63 -7.87 15.28
N LYS A 99 11.89 -7.98 15.73
CA LYS A 99 13.05 -7.46 14.99
C LYS A 99 13.12 -8.05 13.59
N ASN A 100 12.96 -9.37 13.48
CA ASN A 100 12.95 -10.07 12.19
C ASN A 100 11.77 -9.66 11.32
N ARG A 101 10.59 -9.37 11.89
CA ARG A 101 9.44 -8.84 11.15
C ARG A 101 9.76 -7.46 10.56
N VAL A 102 10.32 -6.55 11.35
CA VAL A 102 10.68 -5.20 10.90
C VAL A 102 11.75 -5.23 9.80
N ILE A 103 12.80 -6.06 9.96
CA ILE A 103 13.82 -6.24 8.92
C ILE A 103 13.18 -6.73 7.62
N ARG A 104 12.22 -7.66 7.68
CA ARG A 104 11.50 -8.14 6.49
C ARG A 104 10.63 -7.05 5.86
N SER A 105 10.00 -6.19 6.66
CA SER A 105 9.25 -5.03 6.16
C SER A 105 10.15 -4.07 5.39
N VAL A 106 11.30 -3.68 5.96
CA VAL A 106 12.29 -2.83 5.28
C VAL A 106 12.77 -3.45 3.97
N LYS A 107 13.18 -4.73 4.01
CA LYS A 107 13.63 -5.45 2.79
C LYS A 107 12.52 -5.54 1.74
N ARG A 108 11.26 -5.73 2.16
CA ARG A 108 10.11 -5.76 1.25
C ARG A 108 9.89 -4.38 0.63
N GLY A 109 9.95 -3.32 1.40
CA GLY A 109 9.81 -1.94 0.91
C GLY A 109 10.89 -1.61 -0.12
N GLN A 110 12.14 -1.94 0.16
CA GLN A 110 13.26 -1.78 -0.79
C GLN A 110 13.04 -2.56 -2.09
N ARG A 111 12.59 -3.82 -2.01
CA ARG A 111 12.22 -4.59 -3.21
C ARG A 111 11.09 -3.93 -3.99
N MET A 112 10.08 -3.40 -3.31
CA MET A 112 8.99 -2.69 -3.95
C MET A 112 9.52 -1.45 -4.68
N MET A 113 10.31 -0.60 -4.02
CA MET A 113 10.97 0.59 -4.61
C MET A 113 11.77 0.24 -5.88
N ASN A 114 12.52 -0.86 -5.83
CA ASN A 114 13.38 -1.34 -6.92
C ASN A 114 12.60 -2.08 -8.04
N GLY A 115 11.34 -1.70 -8.27
CA GLY A 115 10.50 -2.23 -9.35
C GLY A 115 9.65 -3.45 -8.99
N GLY A 116 9.80 -4.01 -7.79
CA GLY A 116 9.00 -5.14 -7.32
C GLY A 116 7.50 -4.80 -7.15
N TYR A 117 7.13 -3.52 -7.06
CA TYR A 117 5.72 -3.11 -7.03
C TYR A 117 4.94 -3.55 -8.28
N ARG A 118 5.61 -3.78 -9.41
CA ARG A 118 4.97 -4.15 -10.69
C ARG A 118 4.19 -5.46 -10.60
N THR A 119 4.52 -6.36 -9.67
CA THR A 119 3.77 -7.60 -9.44
C THR A 119 2.37 -7.35 -8.86
N LEU A 120 2.11 -6.16 -8.31
CA LEU A 120 0.79 -5.76 -7.82
C LEU A 120 -0.15 -5.28 -8.93
N LEU A 121 0.39 -5.10 -10.14
CA LEU A 121 -0.34 -4.65 -11.33
C LEU A 121 -0.68 -5.80 -12.29
N ALA A 122 -0.22 -7.01 -11.97
CA ALA A 122 -0.46 -8.22 -12.75
C ALA A 122 -1.88 -8.78 -12.54
#